data_AF-A0A6B9FUI0-F1
#
_entry.id   AF-A0A6B9FUI0-F1
#
_cell.length_a   1.000
_cell.length_b   1.000
_cell.length_c   1.000
_cell.angle_alpha   90.00
_cell.angle_beta   90.00
_cell.angle_gamma   90.00
#
_symmetry.space_group_name_H-M   'P 1'
#
loop_
_entity.id
_entity.type
_entity.pdbx_description
1 polymer ?
#
loop_
_entity_poly.entity_id
_entity_poly.type
_entity_poly.pdbx_seq_one_letter_code
_entity_poly.pdbx_strand_id
1 'polypeptide(L)' 'MDTQISAKTVEKWLSGTSSPSGNTYHRLIEVYGPELFVFVNPDASPASLQEAARICRQARLERQAAKIRQQLADVWSGR' A
#
# COMPACT_ATOMS: atom_id res chain seq x y z
N MET A 1 -4.71 6.42 -12.86
CA MET A 1 -3.80 6.74 -11.73
C MET A 1 -4.62 6.74 -10.47
N ASP A 2 -4.45 5.70 -9.66
CA ASP A 2 -5.41 5.33 -8.61
C ASP A 2 -5.49 6.36 -7.48
N THR A 3 -4.42 7.12 -7.25
CA THR A 3 -4.33 8.14 -6.18
C THR A 3 -4.70 9.56 -6.62
N GLN A 4 -4.83 9.81 -7.94
CA GLN A 4 -5.01 11.15 -8.53
C GLN A 4 -3.92 12.19 -8.11
N ILE A 5 -2.74 11.71 -7.70
CA ILE A 5 -1.58 12.55 -7.35
C ILE A 5 -0.61 12.55 -8.53
N SER A 6 -0.14 13.74 -8.94
CA SER A 6 0.83 13.83 -10.04
C SER A 6 2.19 13.28 -9.65
N ALA A 7 2.89 12.63 -10.60
CA ALA A 7 4.24 12.11 -10.37
C ALA A 7 5.21 13.22 -9.93
N LYS A 8 5.09 14.42 -10.49
CA LYS A 8 5.88 15.61 -10.10
C LYS A 8 5.65 16.01 -8.63
N THR A 9 4.44 15.82 -8.11
CA THR A 9 4.15 16.06 -6.70
C THR A 9 4.86 15.03 -5.82
N VAL A 10 4.82 13.75 -6.21
CA VAL A 10 5.51 12.66 -5.49
C VAL A 10 7.02 12.89 -5.50
N GLU A 11 7.59 13.27 -6.64
CA GLU A 11 9.02 13.59 -6.79
C GLU A 11 9.46 14.67 -5.80
N LYS A 12 8.66 15.75 -5.65
CA LYS A 12 8.94 16.81 -4.66
C LYS A 12 8.91 16.33 -3.22
N TRP A 13 8.16 15.27 -2.90
CA TRP A 13 8.18 14.67 -1.56
C TRP A 13 9.44 13.85 -1.36
N LEU A 14 9.82 13.06 -2.37
CA LEU A 14 11.04 12.24 -2.31
C LEU A 14 12.31 13.09 -2.26
N SER A 15 12.32 14.27 -2.90
CA SER A 15 13.42 15.23 -2.83
C SER A 15 13.42 16.09 -1.57
N GLY A 16 12.46 15.91 -0.66
CA GLY A 16 12.31 16.70 0.57
C GLY A 16 11.92 18.17 0.33
N THR A 17 11.54 18.54 -0.89
CA THR A 17 11.15 19.92 -1.26
C THR A 17 9.78 20.30 -0.70
N SER A 18 8.92 19.32 -0.44
CA SER A 18 7.62 19.51 0.20
C SER A 18 7.17 18.24 0.92
N SER A 19 6.10 18.31 1.71
CA SER A 19 5.49 17.15 2.37
C SER A 19 4.06 16.92 1.88
N PRO A 20 3.54 15.68 1.94
CA PRO A 20 2.15 15.41 1.61
C PRO A 20 1.21 16.15 2.57
N SER A 21 0.12 16.72 2.05
CA SER A 21 -0.92 17.29 2.89
C SER A 21 -1.74 16.19 3.57
N GLY A 22 -2.47 16.50 4.65
CA GLY A 22 -3.34 15.52 5.32
C GLY A 22 -4.35 14.86 4.37
N ASN A 23 -4.99 15.64 3.48
CA ASN A 23 -5.90 15.11 2.46
C ASN A 23 -5.17 14.16 1.49
N THR A 24 -3.91 14.45 1.19
CA THR A 24 -3.10 13.59 0.33
C THR A 24 -2.76 12.28 1.01
N TYR A 25 -2.43 12.29 2.30
CA TYR A 25 -2.27 11.07 3.08
C TYR A 25 -3.55 10.23 3.10
N HIS A 26 -4.73 10.84 3.27
CA HIS A 26 -6.00 10.12 3.21
C HIS A 26 -6.18 9.37 1.89
N ARG A 27 -6.00 10.03 0.75
CA ARG A 27 -6.08 9.38 -0.57
C ARG A 27 -5.08 8.24 -0.74
N LEU A 28 -3.87 8.42 -0.22
CA LEU A 28 -2.84 7.39 -0.29
C LEU A 28 -3.23 6.17 0.59
N ILE A 29 -3.80 6.39 1.76
CA ILE A 29 -4.31 5.33 2.64
C ILE A 29 -5.50 4.60 2.00
N GLU A 30 -6.41 5.30 1.32
CA GLU A 30 -7.54 4.69 0.60
C GLU A 30 -7.07 3.70 -0.47
N VAL A 31 -5.98 4.02 -1.17
CA VAL A 31 -5.45 3.19 -2.27
C VAL A 31 -4.53 2.09 -1.75
N TYR A 32 -3.61 2.43 -0.86
CA TYR A 32 -2.54 1.51 -0.44
C TYR A 32 -2.82 0.78 0.87
N GLY A 33 -3.84 1.21 1.62
CA GLY A 33 -4.20 0.69 2.93
C GLY A 33 -3.41 1.31 4.09
N PRO A 34 -3.78 0.96 5.34
CA PRO A 34 -3.13 1.44 6.56
C PRO A 34 -1.63 1.11 6.63
N GLU A 35 -1.18 0.10 5.88
CA GLU A 35 0.24 -0.27 5.80
C GLU A 35 1.14 0.89 5.40
N LEU A 36 0.65 1.80 4.55
CA LEU A 36 1.44 2.95 4.12
C LEU A 36 1.71 3.91 5.29
N PHE A 37 0.71 4.17 6.14
CA PHE A 37 0.89 5.10 7.24
C PHE A 37 1.91 4.56 8.25
N VAL A 38 1.83 3.26 8.56
CA VAL A 38 2.77 2.59 9.46
C VAL A 38 4.19 2.59 8.89
N PHE A 39 4.33 2.44 7.57
CA PHE A 39 5.62 2.52 6.90
C PHE A 39 6.24 3.93 6.96
N VAL A 40 5.44 4.97 6.73
CA VAL A 40 5.93 6.37 6.69
C VAL A 40 6.19 6.92 8.11
N ASN A 41 5.37 6.54 9.09
CA ASN A 41 5.46 7.04 10.46
C ASN A 41 5.42 5.90 11.49
N PRO A 42 6.46 5.05 11.57
CA PRO A 42 6.44 3.88 12.46
C PRO A 42 6.26 4.27 13.93
N ASP A 43 6.96 5.31 14.39
CA ASP A 43 6.92 5.74 15.80
C ASP A 43 5.63 6.48 16.19
N ALA A 44 4.96 7.11 15.22
CA ALA A 44 3.73 7.87 15.48
C ALA A 44 2.45 7.04 15.23
N SER A 45 2.59 5.78 14.82
CA SER A 45 1.45 4.92 14.50
C SER A 45 0.86 4.28 15.76
N PRO A 46 -0.42 4.54 16.10
CA PRO A 46 -1.07 3.90 17.23
C PRO A 46 -1.12 2.37 17.06
N ALA A 47 -1.09 1.62 18.17
CA ALA A 47 -1.09 0.16 18.15
C ALA A 47 -2.27 -0.45 17.37
N SER A 48 -3.45 0.18 17.44
CA SER A 48 -4.62 -0.24 16.66
C SER A 48 -4.42 -0.13 15.14
N LEU A 49 -3.70 0.91 14.69
CA LEU A 49 -3.39 1.11 13.28
C LEU A 49 -2.30 0.14 12.81
N GLN A 50 -1.33 -0.19 13.66
CA GLN A 50 -0.33 -1.22 13.38
C GLN A 50 -0.98 -2.60 13.20
N GLU A 51 -1.95 -2.95 14.06
CA GLU A 51 -2.68 -4.22 13.92
C GLU A 51 -3.54 -4.23 12.65
N ALA A 52 -4.25 -3.14 12.35
CA ALA A 52 -5.00 -3.01 11.11
C ALA A 52 -4.10 -3.18 9.87
N ALA A 53 -2.90 -2.59 9.88
CA ALA A 53 -1.89 -2.76 8.84
C ALA A 53 -1.44 -4.22 8.72
N ARG A 54 -1.22 -4.91 9.84
CA ARG A 54 -0.85 -6.33 9.85
C ARG A 54 -1.94 -7.20 9.19
N ILE A 55 -3.20 -7.00 9.56
CA ILE A 55 -4.34 -7.74 9.01
C ILE A 55 -4.47 -7.48 7.50
N CYS A 56 -4.40 -6.21 7.08
CA CYS A 56 -4.47 -5.84 5.66
C CYS A 56 -3.32 -6.46 4.86
N ARG A 57 -2.11 -6.47 5.43
CA ARG A 57 -0.93 -7.08 4.83
C ARG A 57 -1.12 -8.59 4.65
N GLN A 58 -1.62 -9.28 5.67
CA GLN A 58 -1.91 -10.71 5.60
C GLN A 58 -2.92 -11.01 4.49
N ALA A 59 -4.07 -10.32 4.47
CA ALA A 59 -5.10 -10.53 3.45
C ALA A 59 -4.59 -10.22 2.02
N ARG A 60 -3.65 -9.28 1.85
CA ARG A 60 -3.01 -9.01 0.56
C ARG A 60 -2.09 -10.14 0.13
N LEU A 61 -1.26 -10.65 1.04
CA LEU A 61 -0.37 -11.79 0.78
C LEU A 61 -1.16 -13.06 0.45
N GLU A 62 -2.26 -13.32 1.14
CA GLU A 62 -3.14 -14.47 0.86
C GLU A 62 -3.74 -14.37 -0.55
N ARG A 63 -4.24 -13.20 -0.96
CA ARG A 63 -4.73 -12.96 -2.33
C ARG A 63 -3.64 -13.14 -3.38
N GLN A 64 -2.43 -12.64 -3.12
CA GLN A 64 -1.29 -12.82 -4.01
C GLN A 64 -0.90 -14.30 -4.14
N ALA A 65 -0.85 -15.03 -3.02
CA ALA A 65 -0.57 -16.46 -3.01
C ALA A 65 -1.65 -17.26 -3.78
N ALA A 66 -2.93 -16.91 -3.62
CA ALA A 66 -4.01 -17.53 -4.38
C ALA A 66 -3.84 -17.30 -5.90
N LYS A 67 -3.52 -16.06 -6.30
CA LYS A 67 -3.27 -15.73 -7.71
C LYS A 67 -2.08 -16.49 -8.27
N ILE A 68 -0.97 -16.57 -7.54
CA ILE A 68 0.22 -17.31 -7.98
C ILE A 68 -0.10 -18.81 -8.10
N ARG A 69 -0.81 -19.39 -7.14
CA ARG A 69 -1.25 -20.80 -7.20
C ARG A 69 -2.11 -21.07 -8.43
N GLN A 70 -3.02 -20.15 -8.76
CA GLN A 70 -3.84 -20.26 -9.97
C GLN A 70 -2.97 -20.20 -11.23
N GLN A 71 -2.05 -19.23 -11.33
CA GLN A 71 -1.13 -19.11 -12.46
C GLN A 71 -0.26 -20.37 -12.64
N LEU A 72 0.22 -20.96 -11.55
CA LEU A 72 0.97 -22.22 -11.61
C LEU A 72 0.11 -23.39 -12.10
N ALA A 73 -1.14 -23.47 -11.65
CA ALA A 73 -2.06 -24.51 -12.10
C ALA A 73 -2.38 -24.36 -13.60
N ASP A 74 -2.55 -23.13 -14.09
CA ASP A 74 -2.79 -22.88 -15.52
C ASP A 74 -1.60 -23.36 -16.36
N VAL A 75 -0.38 -22.95 -15.98
CA VAL A 75 0.87 -23.38 -16.63
C VAL A 75 1.04 -24.90 -16.64
N TRP A 76 0.76 -25.58 -15.51
CA TRP A 76 0.85 -27.04 -15.43
C TRP A 76 -0.27 -27.77 -16.18
N SER A 77 -1.42 -27.13 -16.36
CA SER A 77 -2.53 -27.68 -17.16
C SER A 77 -2.35 -27.49 -18.67
N GLY A 78 -1.27 -26.84 -19.11
CA GLY A 78 -1.01 -26.56 -20.53
C GLY A 78 -1.92 -25.50 -21.14
N ARG A 79 -2.49 -24.62 -20.31
CA ARG A 79 -3.26 -23.44 -20.74
C ARG A 79 -2.44 -22.16 -20.60
#